data_AF-A0A9P8FVZ5-F1
#
_entry.id   AF-A0A9P8FVZ5-F1
#
_cell.length_a   1.000
_cell.length_b   1.000
_cell.length_c   1.000
_cell.angle_alpha   90.00
_cell.angle_beta   90.00
_cell.angle_gamma   90.00
#
_symmetry.space_group_name_H-M   'P 1'
#
loop_
_entity.id
_entity.type
_entity.pdbx_description
1 polymer ?
#
loop_
_entity_poly.entity_id
_entity_poly.type
_entity_poly.pdbx_seq_one_letter_code
_entity_poly.pdbx_strand_id
1 'polypeptide(L)'
;MYEAPQETSETAPQSTRSNEQQYNARGEPISIATTRQNEAMIAAKNEVLAAVGVCEKKDKLIDRLNEELPDGEYRVHFSDEEWRIIKDGEDDYGELIRMTAETSRNILGWWLLGLRRRLQVGLVSSDLSFVDILSVEWASLTSNGFFGAIRFLTIGGLAEVASQLSITFVDWYLGEQILKASKKIIRLKASTRKRFLLLRCVNYSYKAMNALLHLSVYPLASFSCLQQLGLISSKLLLPPKSWLAPWSPASPLRWAFLEQDTIRGSKFLGLLASPAGMWLVMALLQHSAASAYGHVPLFEYSCILGPHNSTSLSQTNDSESSYLTPFSRLRDKLLQSLGWAPIPSVPEKETRDLMQELSVGNHGTRTEKPQHHKATRHRVTELSTLPSNLLALNLDYLFWSIILLPIDTLHLDSLSSAFSSSSMARTSVELGRSAGLPVFATSRMARMNKIGLCLALEFTLDTAVWGGAFLWARYVGVSRYFWDRT
;
A
#
# COMPACT_ATOMS: atom_id res chain seq x y z
N MET A 1 -64.95 -27.16 32.31
CA MET A 1 -65.23 -25.77 32.73
C MET A 1 -63.97 -25.26 33.38
N TYR A 2 -63.13 -24.60 32.59
CA TYR A 2 -61.84 -24.05 33.01
C TYR A 2 -61.98 -22.53 32.85
N GLU A 3 -62.04 -21.83 33.97
CA GLU A 3 -62.16 -20.38 34.04
C GLU A 3 -60.77 -19.77 33.81
N ALA A 4 -60.64 -18.95 32.78
CA ALA A 4 -59.44 -18.19 32.48
C ALA A 4 -59.33 -16.99 33.45
N PRO A 5 -58.13 -16.63 33.94
CA PRO A 5 -57.96 -15.41 34.73
C PRO A 5 -58.10 -14.17 33.84
N GLN A 6 -58.91 -13.22 34.29
CA GLN A 6 -59.15 -11.93 33.65
C GLN A 6 -57.88 -11.10 33.47
N GLU A 7 -57.74 -10.54 32.27
CA GLU A 7 -56.83 -9.45 31.93
C GLU A 7 -57.13 -8.23 32.80
N THR A 8 -56.15 -7.80 33.61
CA THR A 8 -56.16 -6.50 34.28
C THR A 8 -55.84 -5.41 33.27
N SER A 9 -56.79 -4.49 33.14
CA SER A 9 -56.74 -3.35 32.22
C SER A 9 -55.53 -2.45 32.45
N GLU A 10 -54.83 -2.16 31.34
CA GLU A 10 -53.87 -1.07 31.20
C GLU A 10 -54.48 0.25 31.69
N THR A 11 -53.87 0.82 32.73
CA THR A 11 -54.09 2.21 33.10
C THR A 11 -52.99 3.04 32.45
N ALA A 12 -53.38 4.01 31.64
CA ALA A 12 -52.47 4.97 31.00
C ALA A 12 -51.56 5.66 32.05
N PRO A 13 -50.28 5.95 31.73
CA PRO A 13 -49.36 6.53 32.69
C PRO A 13 -49.68 8.01 32.92
N GLN A 14 -50.11 8.35 34.14
CA GLN A 14 -50.11 9.71 34.65
C GLN A 14 -48.68 10.25 34.69
N SER A 15 -48.49 11.44 34.13
CA SER A 15 -47.20 12.11 34.12
C SER A 15 -46.84 12.70 35.50
N THR A 16 -45.54 12.62 35.81
CA THR A 16 -44.74 13.47 36.71
C THR A 16 -44.66 13.17 38.22
N ARG A 17 -43.65 12.38 38.59
CA ARG A 17 -42.62 12.80 39.56
C ARG A 17 -41.26 12.72 38.89
N SER A 18 -40.55 13.84 38.74
CA SER A 18 -39.41 13.96 37.82
C SER A 18 -38.05 13.49 38.36
N ASN A 19 -37.99 12.73 39.46
CA ASN A 19 -36.71 12.33 40.10
C ASN A 19 -36.76 10.95 40.79
N GLU A 20 -37.71 10.07 40.46
CA GLU A 20 -37.71 8.70 40.99
C GLU A 20 -36.86 7.79 40.09
N GLN A 21 -35.74 7.31 40.63
CA GLN A 21 -34.82 6.38 39.96
C GLN A 21 -35.57 5.09 39.67
N GLN A 22 -35.76 4.77 38.39
CA GLN A 22 -36.49 3.56 37.96
C GLN A 22 -35.57 2.34 38.12
N TYR A 23 -36.11 1.21 38.58
CA TYR A 23 -35.36 -0.04 38.75
C TYR A 23 -35.96 -1.14 37.86
N ASN A 24 -35.14 -2.03 37.33
CA ASN A 24 -35.59 -3.19 36.56
C ASN A 24 -36.21 -4.26 37.48
N ALA A 25 -36.80 -5.30 36.90
CA ALA A 25 -37.39 -6.43 37.64
C ALA A 25 -36.39 -7.19 38.54
N ARG A 26 -35.08 -6.91 38.43
CA ARG A 26 -34.00 -7.44 39.26
C ARG A 26 -33.49 -6.44 40.30
N GLY A 27 -34.08 -5.25 40.38
CA GLY A 27 -33.70 -4.20 41.34
C GLY A 27 -32.49 -3.36 40.95
N GLU A 28 -32.07 -3.36 39.69
CA GLU A 28 -30.96 -2.53 39.19
C GLU A 28 -31.48 -1.22 38.60
N PRO A 29 -30.82 -0.07 38.84
CA PRO A 29 -31.29 1.21 38.35
C PRO A 29 -31.22 1.31 36.82
N ILE A 30 -32.35 1.59 36.19
CA ILE A 30 -32.49 1.84 34.76
C ILE A 30 -32.22 3.32 34.50
N SER A 31 -31.09 3.62 33.87
CA SER A 31 -30.86 4.93 33.28
C SER A 31 -31.36 4.94 31.82
N ILE A 32 -32.29 5.86 31.52
CA ILE A 32 -32.79 6.06 30.16
C ILE A 32 -31.67 6.55 29.23
N ALA A 33 -30.67 7.25 29.78
CA ALA A 33 -29.51 7.69 29.03
C ALA A 33 -28.58 6.53 28.64
N THR A 34 -28.34 5.57 29.55
CA THR A 34 -27.47 4.42 29.24
C THR A 34 -28.14 3.42 28.30
N THR A 35 -29.47 3.27 28.38
CA THR A 35 -30.23 2.47 27.41
C THR A 35 -30.17 3.08 26.02
N ARG A 36 -30.41 4.40 25.85
CA ARG A 36 -30.22 5.09 24.57
C ARG A 36 -28.80 5.00 24.03
N GLN A 37 -27.79 5.10 24.90
CA GLN A 37 -26.39 4.95 24.49
C GLN A 37 -26.08 3.52 24.05
N ASN A 38 -26.59 2.51 24.76
CA ASN A 38 -26.45 1.12 24.36
C ASN A 38 -27.17 0.83 23.04
N GLU A 39 -28.37 1.37 22.84
CA GLU A 39 -29.10 1.29 21.57
C GLU A 39 -28.32 1.95 20.43
N ALA A 40 -27.75 3.13 20.65
CA ALA A 40 -26.90 3.80 19.67
C ALA A 40 -25.62 3.00 19.37
N MET A 41 -24.99 2.42 20.39
CA MET A 41 -23.81 1.56 20.21
C MET A 41 -24.15 0.28 19.45
N ILE A 42 -25.31 -0.33 19.72
CA ILE A 42 -25.79 -1.51 18.99
C ILE A 42 -26.13 -1.12 17.55
N ALA A 43 -26.79 0.02 17.33
CA ALA A 43 -27.09 0.54 15.99
C ALA A 43 -25.81 0.78 15.19
N ALA A 44 -24.81 1.43 15.78
CA ALA A 44 -23.50 1.65 15.16
C ALA A 44 -22.76 0.33 14.89
N LYS A 45 -22.81 -0.65 15.80
CA LYS A 45 -22.24 -1.99 15.56
C LYS A 45 -22.93 -2.69 14.40
N ASN A 46 -24.26 -2.63 14.34
CA ASN A 46 -25.03 -3.23 13.26
C ASN A 46 -24.77 -2.51 11.93
N GLU A 47 -24.54 -1.20 11.95
CA GLU A 47 -24.14 -0.42 10.79
C GLU A 47 -22.75 -0.83 10.28
N VAL A 48 -21.78 -1.03 11.17
CA VAL A 48 -20.46 -1.57 10.82
C VAL A 48 -20.58 -2.99 10.27
N LEU A 49 -21.37 -3.86 10.92
CA LEU A 49 -21.60 -5.23 10.44
C LEU A 49 -22.31 -5.23 9.09
N ALA A 50 -23.18 -4.26 8.81
CA ALA A 50 -23.81 -4.08 7.50
C ALA A 50 -22.84 -3.56 6.44
N ALA A 51 -21.98 -2.61 6.79
CA ALA A 51 -20.92 -2.13 5.90
C ALA A 51 -19.90 -3.23 5.54
N VAL A 52 -19.60 -4.12 6.49
CA VAL A 52 -18.71 -5.28 6.30
C VAL A 52 -19.44 -6.47 5.63
N GLY A 53 -20.76 -6.36 5.40
CA GLY A 53 -21.56 -7.40 4.74
C GLY A 53 -21.89 -8.62 5.61
N VAL A 54 -21.79 -8.50 6.94
CA VAL A 54 -22.09 -9.56 7.92
C VAL A 54 -23.57 -9.56 8.33
N CYS A 55 -24.26 -8.41 8.29
CA CYS A 55 -25.68 -8.30 8.63
C CYS A 55 -26.42 -7.36 7.67
N GLU A 56 -27.61 -7.72 7.22
CA GLU A 56 -28.43 -6.78 6.44
C GLU A 56 -29.28 -5.89 7.35
N LYS A 57 -29.31 -4.58 7.05
CA LYS A 57 -30.25 -3.66 7.70
C LYS A 57 -31.59 -3.77 6.98
N LYS A 58 -32.58 -4.36 7.65
CA LYS A 58 -33.97 -4.40 7.17
C LYS A 58 -34.64 -3.04 7.40
N ASP A 59 -34.39 -2.10 6.49
CA ASP A 59 -34.90 -0.73 6.63
C ASP A 59 -36.38 -0.66 6.21
N LYS A 60 -37.27 -0.74 7.21
CA LYS A 60 -38.73 -0.51 7.07
C LYS A 60 -39.11 0.84 6.44
N LEU A 61 -38.15 1.76 6.31
CA LEU A 61 -38.32 3.05 5.63
C LEU A 61 -38.09 2.93 4.12
N ILE A 62 -37.15 2.08 3.68
CA ILE A 62 -36.94 1.76 2.26
C ILE A 62 -38.16 0.99 1.74
N ASP A 63 -38.69 0.07 2.54
CA ASP A 63 -39.93 -0.64 2.23
C ASP A 63 -41.13 0.30 2.01
N ARG A 64 -41.20 1.42 2.76
CA ARG A 64 -42.25 2.44 2.59
C ARG A 64 -41.98 3.41 1.44
N LEU A 65 -40.73 3.77 1.17
CA LEU A 65 -40.35 4.62 0.03
C LEU A 65 -40.53 3.92 -1.32
N ASN A 66 -40.52 2.58 -1.35
CA ASN A 66 -40.79 1.79 -2.55
C ASN A 66 -42.27 1.88 -3.00
N GLU A 67 -43.19 2.24 -2.12
CA GLU A 67 -44.60 2.49 -2.48
C GLU A 67 -44.82 3.85 -3.15
N GLU A 68 -43.87 4.79 -3.05
CA GLU A 68 -44.00 6.18 -3.53
C GLU A 68 -43.19 6.50 -4.80
N LEU A 69 -42.46 5.55 -5.38
CA LEU A 69 -41.68 5.77 -6.61
C LEU A 69 -42.60 5.82 -7.84
N PRO A 70 -42.42 6.78 -8.78
CA PRO A 70 -43.20 6.85 -10.02
C PRO A 70 -43.05 5.57 -10.86
N ASP A 71 -44.11 5.14 -11.53
CA ASP A 71 -44.14 3.99 -12.43
C ASP A 71 -42.95 4.04 -13.41
N GLY A 72 -41.98 3.14 -13.24
CA GLY A 72 -40.85 2.92 -14.16
C GLY A 72 -39.46 2.83 -13.53
N GLU A 73 -39.27 3.27 -12.29
CA GLU A 73 -37.95 3.27 -11.61
C GLU A 73 -37.93 2.27 -10.43
N TYR A 74 -37.93 0.97 -10.76
CA TYR A 74 -37.81 -0.08 -9.74
C TYR A 74 -36.36 -0.20 -9.25
N ARG A 75 -36.14 -0.03 -7.94
CA ARG A 75 -34.89 -0.48 -7.30
C ARG A 75 -34.81 -2.00 -7.40
N VAL A 76 -33.65 -2.51 -7.80
CA VAL A 76 -33.43 -3.95 -7.94
C VAL A 76 -33.16 -4.54 -6.56
N HIS A 77 -34.10 -5.35 -6.07
CA HIS A 77 -33.90 -6.16 -4.88
C HIS A 77 -33.29 -7.50 -5.29
N PHE A 78 -32.16 -7.84 -4.69
CA PHE A 78 -31.50 -9.14 -4.87
C PHE A 78 -31.82 -10.05 -3.69
N SER A 79 -32.06 -11.33 -3.97
CA SER A 79 -32.03 -12.36 -2.93
C SER A 79 -30.62 -12.50 -2.34
N ASP A 80 -30.49 -13.02 -1.12
CA ASP A 80 -29.18 -13.28 -0.48
C ASP A 80 -28.20 -14.07 -1.37
N GLU A 81 -28.70 -15.09 -2.08
CA GLU A 81 -27.89 -15.90 -3.01
C GLU A 81 -27.45 -15.10 -4.23
N GLU A 82 -28.34 -14.30 -4.82
CA GLU A 82 -28.03 -13.42 -5.95
C GLU A 82 -27.02 -12.35 -5.53
N TRP A 83 -27.15 -11.82 -4.31
CA TRP A 83 -26.23 -10.84 -3.77
C TRP A 83 -24.83 -11.41 -3.58
N ARG A 84 -24.71 -12.65 -3.10
CA ARG A 84 -23.42 -13.35 -3.00
C ARG A 84 -22.78 -13.51 -4.39
N ILE A 85 -23.54 -13.96 -5.39
CA ILE A 85 -23.04 -14.13 -6.76
C ILE A 85 -22.58 -12.79 -7.34
N ILE A 86 -23.36 -11.73 -7.13
CA ILE A 86 -23.04 -10.39 -7.62
C ILE A 86 -21.83 -9.80 -6.88
N LYS A 87 -21.67 -10.09 -5.58
CA LYS A 87 -20.48 -9.71 -4.81
C LYS A 87 -19.23 -10.41 -5.33
N ASP A 88 -19.26 -11.74 -5.45
CA ASP A 88 -18.14 -12.54 -5.96
C ASP A 88 -17.76 -12.07 -7.37
N GLY A 89 -18.76 -11.81 -8.22
CA GLY A 89 -18.53 -11.24 -9.55
C GLY A 89 -17.89 -9.84 -9.51
N GLU A 90 -18.28 -8.96 -8.60
CA GLU A 90 -17.60 -7.67 -8.45
C GLU A 90 -16.15 -7.83 -7.99
N ASP A 91 -15.91 -8.73 -7.04
CA ASP A 91 -14.56 -8.98 -6.54
C ASP A 91 -13.65 -9.51 -7.67
N ASP A 92 -14.12 -10.48 -8.46
CA ASP A 92 -13.41 -11.01 -9.64
C ASP A 92 -13.08 -9.92 -10.69
N TYR A 93 -14.03 -9.03 -10.99
CA TYR A 93 -13.76 -7.92 -11.91
C TYR A 93 -12.82 -6.87 -11.30
N GLY A 94 -12.92 -6.60 -10.00
CA GLY A 94 -12.01 -5.74 -9.27
C GLY A 94 -10.57 -6.22 -9.43
N GLU A 95 -10.34 -7.51 -9.18
CA GLU A 95 -9.02 -8.15 -9.28
C GLU A 95 -8.48 -8.11 -10.72
N LEU A 96 -9.33 -8.38 -11.73
CA LEU A 96 -8.93 -8.31 -13.13
C LEU A 96 -8.48 -6.90 -13.55
N ILE A 97 -9.25 -5.87 -13.16
CA ILE A 97 -8.92 -4.48 -13.46
C ILE A 97 -7.63 -4.10 -12.73
N ARG A 98 -7.46 -4.52 -11.47
CA ARG A 98 -6.25 -4.31 -10.67
C ARG A 98 -5.03 -4.90 -11.37
N MET A 99 -5.07 -6.18 -11.72
CA MET A 99 -3.97 -6.87 -12.41
C MET A 99 -3.62 -6.18 -13.74
N THR A 100 -4.64 -5.74 -14.48
CA THR A 100 -4.44 -5.04 -15.75
C THR A 100 -3.80 -3.66 -15.55
N ALA A 101 -4.25 -2.91 -14.54
CA ALA A 101 -3.70 -1.60 -14.19
C ALA A 101 -2.23 -1.72 -13.73
N GLU A 102 -1.92 -2.67 -12.86
CA GLU A 102 -0.54 -2.93 -12.39
C GLU A 102 0.39 -3.35 -13.53
N THR A 103 -0.08 -4.23 -14.41
CA THR A 103 0.69 -4.67 -15.59
C THR A 103 0.94 -3.49 -16.54
N SER A 104 -0.10 -2.68 -16.81
CA SER A 104 0.01 -1.51 -17.67
C SER A 104 0.98 -0.48 -17.09
N ARG A 105 0.90 -0.23 -15.79
CA ARG A 105 1.82 0.65 -15.04
C ARG A 105 3.26 0.19 -15.17
N ASN A 106 3.52 -1.11 -14.96
CA ASN A 106 4.87 -1.66 -15.07
C ASN A 106 5.44 -1.51 -16.48
N ILE A 107 4.65 -1.78 -17.52
CA ILE A 107 5.09 -1.64 -18.93
C ILE A 107 5.35 -0.18 -19.29
N LEU A 108 4.43 0.72 -18.94
CA LEU A 108 4.52 2.15 -19.25
C LEU A 108 5.61 2.86 -18.45
N GLY A 109 5.84 2.45 -17.20
CA GLY A 109 6.85 3.02 -16.32
C GLY A 109 8.27 2.48 -16.58
N TRP A 110 8.43 1.31 -17.20
CA TRP A 110 9.73 0.63 -17.31
C TRP A 110 10.81 1.47 -18.02
N TRP A 111 10.47 2.03 -19.18
CA TRP A 111 11.42 2.84 -19.95
C TRP A 111 11.70 4.19 -19.26
N LEU A 112 10.71 4.77 -18.56
CA LEU A 112 10.88 5.96 -17.74
C LEU A 112 11.81 5.70 -16.56
N LEU A 113 11.69 4.54 -15.91
CA LEU A 113 12.60 4.15 -14.84
C LEU A 113 14.04 4.08 -15.35
N GLY A 114 14.25 3.52 -16.54
CA GLY A 114 15.56 3.53 -17.20
C GLY A 114 16.07 4.94 -17.50
N LEU A 115 15.21 5.82 -18.05
CA LEU A 115 15.54 7.23 -18.30
C LEU A 115 15.90 7.98 -17.00
N ARG A 116 15.10 7.80 -15.95
CA ARG A 116 15.32 8.38 -14.62
C ARG A 116 16.68 7.97 -14.06
N ARG A 117 17.01 6.68 -14.14
CA ARG A 117 18.32 6.14 -13.71
C ARG A 117 19.48 6.77 -14.49
N ARG A 118 19.35 6.92 -15.81
CA ARG A 118 20.37 7.61 -16.64
C ARG A 118 20.50 9.09 -16.28
N LEU A 119 19.39 9.77 -15.98
CA LEU A 119 19.38 11.16 -15.52
C LEU A 119 20.04 11.31 -14.13
N GLN A 120 19.77 10.40 -13.19
CA GLN A 120 20.37 10.39 -11.84
C GLN A 120 21.89 10.31 -11.91
N VAL A 121 22.42 9.37 -12.71
CA VAL A 121 23.87 9.18 -12.91
C VAL A 121 24.50 10.31 -13.74
N GLY A 122 23.70 11.09 -14.46
CA GLY A 122 24.18 12.16 -15.34
C GLY A 122 24.75 11.63 -16.66
N LEU A 123 24.26 10.50 -17.14
CA LEU A 123 24.59 9.95 -18.47
C LEU A 123 23.89 10.71 -19.61
N VAL A 124 22.94 11.58 -19.28
CA VAL A 124 22.21 12.43 -20.22
C VAL A 124 22.73 13.86 -20.09
N SER A 125 23.09 14.50 -21.20
CA SER A 125 23.60 15.86 -21.21
C SER A 125 22.63 16.86 -20.56
N SER A 126 23.17 17.80 -19.77
CA SER A 126 22.39 18.89 -19.17
C SER A 126 21.86 19.89 -20.21
N ASP A 127 22.50 19.98 -21.36
CA ASP A 127 22.27 21.06 -22.32
C ASP A 127 21.02 20.84 -23.17
N LEU A 128 20.58 19.58 -23.26
CA LEU A 128 19.36 19.21 -23.97
C LEU A 128 18.13 19.60 -23.18
N SER A 129 17.09 20.12 -23.84
CA SER A 129 15.80 20.28 -23.17
C SER A 129 15.22 18.90 -22.81
N PHE A 130 14.31 18.86 -21.83
CA PHE A 130 13.64 17.61 -21.47
C PHE A 130 12.85 17.03 -22.66
N VAL A 131 12.29 17.91 -23.50
CA VAL A 131 11.59 17.51 -24.73
C VAL A 131 12.55 16.88 -25.74
N ASP A 132 13.75 17.44 -25.91
CA ASP A 132 14.75 16.87 -26.81
C ASP A 132 15.17 15.47 -26.34
N ILE A 133 15.36 15.30 -25.02
CA ILE A 133 15.67 13.99 -24.43
C ILE A 133 14.56 12.98 -24.76
N LEU A 134 13.30 13.34 -24.53
CA LEU A 134 12.16 12.48 -24.87
C LEU A 134 12.09 12.17 -26.37
N SER A 135 12.39 13.15 -27.23
CA SER A 135 12.40 12.94 -28.67
C SER A 135 13.47 11.93 -29.11
N VAL A 136 14.65 11.97 -28.47
CA VAL A 136 15.75 11.02 -28.73
C VAL A 136 15.39 9.62 -28.24
N GLU A 137 14.80 9.50 -27.05
CA GLU A 137 14.31 8.21 -26.52
C GLU A 137 13.21 7.62 -27.41
N TRP A 138 12.29 8.45 -27.89
CA TRP A 138 11.23 8.05 -28.81
C TRP A 138 11.78 7.63 -30.18
N ALA A 139 12.76 8.36 -30.71
CA ALA A 139 13.46 7.96 -31.94
C ALA A 139 14.18 6.62 -31.75
N SER A 140 14.81 6.40 -30.59
CA SER A 140 15.44 5.11 -30.26
C SER A 140 14.41 3.97 -30.22
N LEU A 141 13.25 4.20 -29.61
CA LEU A 141 12.14 3.23 -29.57
C LEU A 141 11.66 2.85 -30.98
N THR A 142 11.56 3.82 -31.89
CA THR A 142 10.98 3.62 -33.24
C THR A 142 11.99 3.17 -34.30
N SER A 143 13.29 3.43 -34.09
CA SER A 143 14.35 3.22 -35.09
C SER A 143 14.59 1.76 -35.53
N ASN A 144 14.28 0.78 -34.69
CA ASN A 144 14.64 -0.63 -34.90
C ASN A 144 13.43 -1.53 -35.19
N GLY A 145 12.31 -0.95 -35.63
CA GLY A 145 11.05 -1.67 -35.87
C GLY A 145 10.43 -2.26 -34.59
N PHE A 146 9.42 -3.12 -34.76
CA PHE A 146 8.64 -3.68 -33.64
C PHE A 146 9.50 -4.47 -32.62
N PHE A 147 10.39 -5.35 -33.11
CA PHE A 147 11.28 -6.12 -32.22
C PHE A 147 12.30 -5.25 -31.50
N GLY A 148 12.77 -4.18 -32.14
CA GLY A 148 13.63 -3.19 -31.51
C GLY A 148 12.91 -2.39 -30.43
N ALA A 149 11.67 -2.00 -30.68
CA ALA A 149 10.81 -1.33 -29.71
C ALA A 149 10.56 -2.21 -28.48
N ILE A 150 10.19 -3.48 -28.68
CA ILE A 150 10.05 -4.45 -27.58
C ILE A 150 11.36 -4.52 -26.78
N ARG A 151 12.49 -4.72 -27.46
CA ARG A 151 13.77 -4.85 -26.79
C ARG A 151 14.14 -3.62 -25.99
N PHE A 152 13.81 -2.43 -26.48
CA PHE A 152 13.99 -1.16 -25.76
C PHE A 152 13.07 -1.08 -24.52
N LEU A 153 11.80 -1.45 -24.67
CA LEU A 153 10.82 -1.49 -23.58
C LEU A 153 11.13 -2.59 -22.55
N THR A 154 11.93 -3.60 -22.89
CA THR A 154 12.28 -4.70 -21.99
C THR A 154 13.76 -4.69 -21.57
N ILE A 155 14.48 -3.57 -21.73
CA ILE A 155 15.91 -3.49 -21.31
C ILE A 155 16.03 -3.80 -19.81
N GLY A 156 16.79 -4.83 -19.44
CA GLY A 156 16.91 -5.28 -18.05
C GLY A 156 15.65 -5.93 -17.46
N GLY A 157 14.54 -5.95 -18.21
CA GLY A 157 13.23 -6.38 -17.73
C GLY A 157 13.21 -7.82 -17.25
N LEU A 158 13.82 -8.75 -17.98
CA LEU A 158 13.80 -10.16 -17.59
C LEU A 158 14.56 -10.41 -16.28
N ALA A 159 15.75 -9.82 -16.12
CA ALA A 159 16.53 -9.96 -14.89
C ALA A 159 15.82 -9.32 -13.69
N GLU A 160 15.19 -8.15 -13.88
CA GLU A 160 14.37 -7.54 -12.83
C GLU A 160 13.17 -8.42 -12.46
N VAL A 161 12.37 -8.83 -13.44
CA VAL A 161 11.17 -9.64 -13.20
C VAL A 161 11.55 -10.94 -12.49
N ALA A 162 12.64 -11.60 -12.92
CA ALA A 162 13.16 -12.78 -12.23
C ALA A 162 13.57 -12.48 -10.78
N SER A 163 14.22 -11.34 -10.51
CA SER A 163 14.59 -10.92 -9.16
C SER A 163 13.35 -10.63 -8.29
N GLN A 164 12.36 -9.92 -8.82
CA GLN A 164 11.13 -9.57 -8.10
C GLN A 164 10.27 -10.80 -7.83
N LEU A 165 10.09 -11.68 -8.81
CA LEU A 165 9.39 -12.96 -8.61
C LEU A 165 10.08 -13.82 -7.55
N SER A 166 11.42 -13.84 -7.53
CA SER A 166 12.17 -14.55 -6.50
C SER A 166 11.93 -13.96 -5.11
N ILE A 167 11.93 -12.63 -4.99
CA ILE A 167 11.61 -11.95 -3.72
C ILE A 167 10.19 -12.29 -3.29
N THR A 168 9.20 -12.05 -4.14
CA THR A 168 7.77 -12.25 -3.81
C THR A 168 7.46 -13.69 -3.42
N PHE A 169 7.97 -14.66 -4.18
CA PHE A 169 7.70 -16.07 -3.91
C PHE A 169 8.33 -16.53 -2.59
N VAL A 170 9.58 -16.16 -2.33
CA VAL A 170 10.27 -16.56 -1.11
C VAL A 170 9.71 -15.81 0.10
N ASP A 171 9.39 -14.52 -0.02
CA ASP A 171 8.77 -13.74 1.05
C ASP A 171 7.40 -14.29 1.42
N TRP A 172 6.56 -14.63 0.43
CA TRP A 172 5.27 -15.31 0.65
C TRP A 172 5.44 -16.62 1.42
N TYR A 173 6.35 -17.49 0.95
CA TYR A 173 6.63 -18.77 1.60
C TYR A 173 7.13 -18.57 3.03
N LEU A 174 8.06 -17.64 3.23
CA LEU A 174 8.66 -17.34 4.52
C LEU A 174 7.60 -16.79 5.49
N GLY A 175 6.73 -15.89 5.04
CA GLY A 175 5.60 -15.35 5.79
C GLY A 175 4.65 -16.47 6.26
N GLU A 176 4.33 -17.44 5.40
CA GLU A 176 3.50 -18.59 5.78
C GLU A 176 4.17 -19.44 6.88
N GLN A 177 5.47 -19.71 6.76
CA GLN A 177 6.21 -20.47 7.77
C GLN A 177 6.29 -19.73 9.11
N ILE A 178 6.46 -18.41 9.08
CA ILE A 178 6.46 -17.57 10.27
C ILE A 178 5.10 -17.56 10.94
N LEU A 179 4.01 -17.44 10.17
CA LEU A 179 2.67 -17.50 10.72
C LEU A 179 2.41 -18.85 11.41
N LYS A 180 2.83 -19.95 10.79
CA LYS A 180 2.77 -21.30 11.38
C LYS A 180 3.60 -21.40 12.66
N ALA A 181 4.82 -20.88 12.67
CA ALA A 181 5.69 -20.86 13.84
C ALA A 181 5.11 -20.01 14.98
N SER A 182 4.63 -18.80 14.68
CA SER A 182 4.00 -17.89 15.64
C SER A 182 2.75 -18.52 16.27
N LYS A 183 1.88 -19.14 15.46
CA LYS A 183 0.70 -19.88 15.96
C LYS A 183 1.10 -21.01 16.90
N LYS A 184 2.16 -21.78 16.58
CA LYS A 184 2.70 -22.82 17.48
C LYS A 184 3.22 -22.21 18.78
N ILE A 185 3.98 -21.11 18.73
CA ILE A 185 4.54 -20.44 19.92
C ILE A 185 3.44 -19.90 20.84
N ILE A 186 2.38 -19.32 20.28
CA ILE A 186 1.23 -18.81 21.05
C ILE A 186 0.53 -19.96 21.79
N ARG A 187 0.41 -21.14 21.16
CA ARG A 187 -0.21 -22.33 21.76
C ARG A 187 0.66 -23.04 22.81
N LEU A 188 1.98 -22.81 22.82
CA LEU A 188 2.88 -23.43 23.81
C LEU A 188 2.47 -23.02 25.22
N LYS A 189 2.26 -23.98 26.14
CA LYS A 189 2.07 -23.70 27.58
C LYS A 189 3.39 -23.25 28.24
N ALA A 190 3.85 -22.06 27.88
CA ALA A 190 5.06 -21.41 28.41
C ALA A 190 4.71 -20.07 29.06
N SER A 191 5.62 -19.54 29.88
CA SER A 191 5.44 -18.21 30.47
C SER A 191 5.38 -17.12 29.40
N THR A 192 4.62 -16.04 29.66
CA THR A 192 4.42 -14.92 28.73
C THR A 192 5.74 -14.32 28.25
N ARG A 193 6.73 -14.18 29.16
CA ARG A 193 8.07 -13.67 28.83
C ARG A 193 8.81 -14.57 27.85
N LYS A 194 8.73 -15.89 28.00
CA LYS A 194 9.35 -16.86 27.08
C LYS A 194 8.67 -16.83 25.71
N ARG A 195 7.32 -16.75 25.66
CA ARG A 195 6.57 -16.61 24.40
C ARG A 195 6.95 -15.34 23.66
N PHE A 196 7.04 -14.21 24.35
CA PHE A 196 7.44 -12.93 23.76
C PHE A 196 8.86 -12.98 23.18
N LEU A 197 9.81 -13.55 23.93
CA LEU A 197 11.19 -13.72 23.44
C LEU A 197 11.26 -14.63 22.20
N LEU A 198 10.49 -15.73 22.18
CA LEU A 198 10.43 -16.63 21.01
C LEU A 198 9.82 -15.93 19.79
N LEU A 199 8.73 -15.18 19.96
CA LEU A 199 8.12 -14.39 18.88
C LEU A 199 9.09 -13.33 18.33
N ARG A 200 9.84 -12.67 19.22
CA ARG A 200 10.89 -11.71 18.83
C ARG A 200 12.01 -12.39 18.05
N CYS A 201 12.43 -13.58 18.45
CA CYS A 201 13.42 -14.38 17.73
C CYS A 201 12.93 -14.77 16.33
N VAL A 202 11.68 -15.22 16.20
CA VAL A 202 11.06 -15.53 14.89
C VAL A 202 11.01 -14.29 14.00
N ASN A 203 10.61 -13.13 14.53
CA ASN A 203 10.56 -11.89 13.77
C ASN A 203 11.96 -11.41 13.31
N TYR A 204 12.98 -11.52 14.16
CA TYR A 204 14.35 -11.20 13.74
C TYR A 204 14.88 -12.19 12.70
N SER A 205 14.55 -13.47 12.85
CA SER A 205 14.90 -14.49 11.87
C SER A 205 14.26 -14.19 10.51
N TYR A 206 12.99 -13.76 10.50
CA TYR A 206 12.31 -13.29 9.29
C TYR A 206 13.07 -12.15 8.61
N LYS A 207 13.33 -11.08 9.35
CA LYS A 207 14.01 -9.89 8.81
C LYS A 207 15.41 -10.23 8.30
N ALA A 208 16.15 -11.08 9.01
CA ALA A 208 17.47 -11.55 8.59
C ALA A 208 17.39 -12.39 7.31
N MET A 209 16.45 -13.33 7.22
CA MET A 209 16.23 -14.13 6.01
C MET A 209 15.79 -13.26 4.83
N ASN A 210 14.92 -12.28 5.06
CA ASN A 210 14.50 -11.35 4.02
C ASN A 210 15.67 -10.46 3.53
N ALA A 211 16.52 -9.98 4.45
CA ALA A 211 17.75 -9.26 4.09
C ALA A 211 18.69 -10.14 3.23
N LEU A 212 18.85 -11.42 3.59
CA LEU A 212 19.66 -12.37 2.83
C LEU A 212 19.05 -12.68 1.46
N LEU A 213 17.72 -12.82 1.38
CA LEU A 213 17.00 -13.01 0.13
C LEU A 213 17.26 -11.84 -0.82
N HIS A 214 17.09 -10.61 -0.32
CA HIS A 214 17.43 -9.42 -1.06
C HIS A 214 18.89 -9.50 -1.55
N LEU A 215 19.85 -9.74 -0.66
CA LEU A 215 21.26 -9.82 -1.04
C LEU A 215 21.55 -10.88 -2.12
N SER A 216 20.82 -12.00 -2.09
CA SER A 216 20.96 -13.10 -3.05
C SER A 216 20.47 -12.75 -4.46
N VAL A 217 19.48 -11.86 -4.59
CA VAL A 217 18.94 -11.42 -5.89
C VAL A 217 19.61 -10.16 -6.42
N TYR A 218 20.44 -9.50 -5.61
CA TYR A 218 21.22 -8.32 -6.02
C TYR A 218 22.00 -8.51 -7.33
N PRO A 219 22.60 -9.68 -7.64
CA PRO A 219 23.26 -9.89 -8.92
C PRO A 219 22.35 -9.69 -10.15
N LEU A 220 21.09 -10.10 -10.05
CA LEU A 220 20.10 -9.90 -11.11
C LEU A 220 19.66 -8.43 -11.18
N ALA A 221 19.38 -7.82 -10.02
CA ALA A 221 18.96 -6.41 -9.94
C ALA A 221 20.06 -5.46 -10.45
N SER A 222 21.32 -5.68 -10.07
CA SER A 222 22.46 -4.88 -10.54
C SER A 222 22.70 -5.05 -12.05
N PHE A 223 22.55 -6.26 -12.60
CA PHE A 223 22.62 -6.50 -14.04
C PHE A 223 21.51 -5.75 -14.79
N SER A 224 20.26 -5.82 -14.31
CA SER A 224 19.12 -5.05 -14.82
C SER A 224 19.42 -3.54 -14.80
N CYS A 225 19.91 -3.01 -13.67
CA CYS A 225 20.27 -1.60 -13.54
C CYS A 225 21.34 -1.17 -14.54
N LEU A 226 22.42 -1.94 -14.69
CA LEU A 226 23.51 -1.62 -15.63
C LEU A 226 23.05 -1.69 -17.10
N GLN A 227 22.10 -2.56 -17.43
CA GLN A 227 21.47 -2.58 -18.75
C GLN A 227 20.62 -1.33 -18.98
N GLN A 228 19.81 -0.94 -18.00
CA GLN A 228 18.98 0.27 -18.09
C GLN A 228 19.81 1.56 -18.17
N LEU A 229 20.98 1.58 -17.50
CA LEU A 229 21.96 2.65 -17.65
C LEU A 229 22.62 2.67 -19.03
N GLY A 230 22.49 1.61 -19.83
CA GLY A 230 23.13 1.48 -21.14
C GLY A 230 24.63 1.17 -21.07
N LEU A 231 25.15 0.78 -19.89
CA LEU A 231 26.55 0.39 -19.70
C LEU A 231 26.81 -1.03 -20.23
N ILE A 232 25.80 -1.88 -20.16
CA ILE A 232 25.81 -3.26 -20.65
C ILE A 232 24.89 -3.40 -21.87
N SER A 233 25.28 -4.22 -22.83
CA SER A 233 24.47 -4.59 -23.99
C SER A 233 23.11 -5.17 -23.58
N SER A 234 22.04 -4.67 -24.22
CA SER A 234 20.68 -5.20 -24.06
C SER A 234 20.44 -6.52 -24.81
N LYS A 235 21.47 -7.15 -25.40
CA LYS A 235 21.33 -8.44 -26.12
C LYS A 235 21.21 -9.61 -25.15
N LEU A 236 21.94 -9.54 -24.03
CA LEU A 236 21.97 -10.59 -23.02
C LEU A 236 20.78 -10.42 -22.10
N LEU A 237 19.83 -11.36 -22.11
CA LEU A 237 18.63 -11.24 -21.26
C LEU A 237 18.91 -11.57 -19.79
N LEU A 238 19.92 -12.39 -19.53
CA LEU A 238 20.31 -12.85 -18.19
C LEU A 238 21.82 -12.66 -17.97
N PRO A 239 22.24 -12.47 -16.71
CA PRO A 239 23.65 -12.34 -16.39
C PRO A 239 24.40 -13.67 -16.62
N PRO A 240 25.71 -13.61 -16.96
CA PRO A 240 26.53 -14.81 -17.07
C PRO A 240 26.69 -15.50 -15.69
N LYS A 241 26.96 -16.80 -15.67
CA LYS A 241 27.05 -17.59 -14.43
C LYS A 241 28.09 -17.05 -13.42
N SER A 242 29.18 -16.46 -13.92
CA SER A 242 30.20 -15.80 -13.08
C SER A 242 29.66 -14.60 -12.30
N TRP A 243 28.62 -13.94 -12.80
CA TRP A 243 27.97 -12.79 -12.19
C TRP A 243 27.11 -13.20 -10.99
N LEU A 244 26.52 -14.39 -11.01
CA LEU A 244 25.62 -14.89 -9.96
C LEU A 244 26.34 -15.25 -8.65
N ALA A 245 27.66 -15.39 -8.67
CA ALA A 245 28.47 -15.73 -7.51
C ALA A 245 29.33 -14.53 -7.08
N PRO A 246 28.80 -13.54 -6.33
CA PRO A 246 29.50 -12.28 -6.05
C PRO A 246 30.82 -12.46 -5.27
N TRP A 247 30.97 -13.58 -4.55
CA TRP A 247 32.17 -13.96 -3.81
C TRP A 247 33.28 -14.57 -4.68
N SER A 248 32.96 -14.97 -5.91
CA SER A 248 33.94 -15.55 -6.81
C SER A 248 34.96 -14.48 -7.23
N PRO A 249 36.27 -14.79 -7.26
CA PRO A 249 37.26 -13.86 -7.79
C PRO A 249 37.04 -13.53 -9.28
N ALA A 250 36.32 -14.39 -9.99
CA ALA A 250 35.92 -14.16 -11.38
C ALA A 250 34.63 -13.32 -11.52
N SER A 251 33.99 -12.96 -10.40
CA SER A 251 32.74 -12.21 -10.45
C SER A 251 32.99 -10.73 -10.70
N PRO A 252 32.33 -10.15 -11.72
CA PRO A 252 32.37 -8.72 -11.95
C PRO A 252 31.57 -7.95 -10.92
N LEU A 253 31.00 -8.57 -9.88
CA LEU A 253 30.32 -7.88 -8.77
C LEU A 253 31.15 -7.84 -7.48
N ARG A 254 32.37 -8.40 -7.46
CA ARG A 254 33.17 -8.45 -6.24
C ARG A 254 33.39 -7.06 -5.62
N TRP A 255 33.55 -6.03 -6.45
CA TRP A 255 33.66 -4.64 -6.02
C TRP A 255 32.40 -4.11 -5.33
N ALA A 256 31.22 -4.64 -5.68
CA ALA A 256 29.96 -4.20 -5.08
C ALA A 256 29.81 -4.66 -3.62
N PHE A 257 30.64 -5.60 -3.17
CA PHE A 257 30.56 -6.20 -1.83
C PHE A 257 31.85 -6.04 -1.00
N LEU A 258 33.03 -6.15 -1.61
CA LEU A 258 34.27 -6.46 -0.89
C LEU A 258 35.43 -5.50 -1.13
N GLU A 259 35.47 -4.76 -2.25
CA GLU A 259 36.64 -3.94 -2.62
C GLU A 259 36.50 -2.46 -2.26
N GLN A 260 35.58 -2.11 -1.36
CA GLN A 260 35.42 -0.72 -0.94
C GLN A 260 36.51 -0.30 0.04
N ASP A 261 37.14 0.83 -0.22
CA ASP A 261 38.10 1.44 0.70
C ASP A 261 37.50 1.67 2.09
N THR A 262 38.34 1.55 3.12
CA THR A 262 37.93 1.76 4.50
C THR A 262 37.54 3.22 4.74
N ILE A 263 36.24 3.52 4.69
CA ILE A 263 35.74 4.84 5.04
C ILE A 263 35.99 5.07 6.53
N ARG A 264 36.86 6.03 6.85
CA ARG A 264 37.18 6.43 8.23
C ARG A 264 37.69 5.26 9.09
N GLY A 265 38.38 4.30 8.47
CA GLY A 265 38.95 3.12 9.14
C GLY A 265 37.97 2.00 9.47
N SER A 266 36.66 2.14 9.17
CA SER A 266 35.65 1.11 9.44
C SER A 266 35.29 0.33 8.19
N LYS A 267 35.57 -0.98 8.19
CA LYS A 267 35.13 -1.91 7.13
C LYS A 267 33.60 -2.00 7.02
N PHE A 268 32.90 -1.89 8.16
CA PHE A 268 31.44 -1.92 8.19
C PHE A 268 30.83 -0.69 7.50
N LEU A 269 31.41 0.49 7.73
CA LEU A 269 30.95 1.71 7.07
C LEU A 269 31.23 1.68 5.56
N GLY A 270 32.36 1.10 5.15
CA GLY A 270 32.64 0.80 3.74
C GLY A 270 31.63 -0.16 3.12
N LEU A 271 31.24 -1.22 3.84
CA LEU A 271 30.20 -2.17 3.39
C LEU A 271 28.84 -1.50 3.25
N LEU A 272 28.44 -0.64 4.19
CA LEU A 272 27.17 0.11 4.10
C LEU A 272 27.17 1.13 2.95
N ALA A 273 28.33 1.71 2.65
CA ALA A 273 28.51 2.62 1.51
C ALA A 273 28.68 1.88 0.17
N SER A 274 28.75 0.55 0.19
CA SER A 274 28.84 -0.23 -1.03
C SER A 274 27.53 -0.23 -1.81
N PRO A 275 27.58 -0.39 -3.15
CA PRO A 275 26.38 -0.53 -3.98
C PRO A 275 25.41 -1.59 -3.43
N ALA A 276 25.91 -2.76 -3.03
CA ALA A 276 25.08 -3.81 -2.45
C ALA A 276 24.52 -3.41 -1.07
N GLY A 277 25.32 -2.73 -0.24
CA GLY A 277 24.90 -2.22 1.06
C GLY A 277 23.80 -1.16 0.96
N MET A 278 23.98 -0.17 0.07
CA MET A 278 22.97 0.87 -0.21
C MET A 278 21.68 0.25 -0.74
N TRP A 279 21.79 -0.69 -1.69
CA TRP A 279 20.63 -1.41 -2.20
C TRP A 279 19.90 -2.20 -1.12
N LEU A 280 20.64 -2.90 -0.24
CA LEU A 280 20.05 -3.61 0.88
C LEU A 280 19.34 -2.66 1.86
N VAL A 281 19.94 -1.51 2.17
CA VAL A 281 19.31 -0.49 3.02
C VAL A 281 18.01 0.00 2.38
N MET A 282 18.02 0.33 1.08
CA MET A 282 16.80 0.74 0.37
C MET A 282 15.73 -0.35 0.39
N ALA A 283 16.11 -1.60 0.10
CA ALA A 283 15.19 -2.73 0.10
C ALA A 283 14.57 -2.97 1.49
N LEU A 284 15.35 -2.88 2.55
CA LEU A 284 14.86 -3.03 3.92
C LEU A 284 13.96 -1.87 4.36
N LEU A 285 14.24 -0.65 3.91
CA LEU A 285 13.37 0.51 4.14
C LEU A 285 12.02 0.33 3.43
N GLN A 286 12.04 -0.10 2.16
CA GLN A 286 10.84 -0.39 1.39
C GLN A 286 10.04 -1.56 1.99
N HIS A 287 10.70 -2.64 2.38
CA HIS A 287 10.03 -3.78 3.02
C HIS A 287 9.44 -3.41 4.38
N SER A 288 10.15 -2.61 5.18
CA SER A 288 9.59 -2.08 6.44
C SER A 288 8.35 -1.24 6.18
N ALA A 289 8.34 -0.46 5.09
CA ALA A 289 7.20 0.34 4.68
C ALA A 289 6.02 -0.53 4.25
N ALA A 290 6.26 -1.55 3.43
CA ALA A 290 5.27 -2.50 2.97
C ALA A 290 4.67 -3.30 4.15
N SER A 291 5.51 -3.81 5.05
CA SER A 291 5.06 -4.60 6.21
C SER A 291 4.19 -3.82 7.20
N ALA A 292 4.37 -2.49 7.31
CA ALA A 292 3.55 -1.65 8.17
C ALA A 292 2.09 -1.54 7.69
N TYR A 293 1.84 -1.82 6.40
CA TYR A 293 0.52 -1.77 5.76
C TYR A 293 -0.06 -3.18 5.54
N GLY A 294 0.53 -4.21 6.14
CA GLY A 294 -0.05 -5.55 6.14
C GLY A 294 0.08 -6.31 4.82
N HIS A 295 1.28 -6.36 4.23
CA HIS A 295 1.59 -7.28 3.14
C HIS A 295 1.48 -8.75 3.59
N VAL A 296 0.26 -9.28 3.59
CA VAL A 296 -0.03 -10.66 3.24
C VAL A 296 -0.67 -10.58 1.85
N PRO A 297 -0.05 -11.14 0.78
CA PRO A 297 -0.46 -10.89 -0.61
C PRO A 297 -1.85 -11.43 -1.03
N LEU A 298 -2.73 -11.78 -0.09
CA LEU A 298 -3.96 -12.53 -0.36
C LEU A 298 -5.19 -12.02 0.39
N PHE A 299 -5.09 -10.99 1.23
CA PHE A 299 -6.26 -10.49 1.95
C PHE A 299 -6.27 -8.97 2.08
N GLU A 300 -7.28 -8.38 1.45
CA GLU A 300 -7.91 -7.10 1.80
C GLU A 300 -6.95 -5.92 2.04
N TYR A 301 -6.45 -5.36 0.94
CA TYR A 301 -6.13 -3.94 0.92
C TYR A 301 -7.45 -3.15 1.02
N SER A 302 -7.95 -2.97 2.23
CA SER A 302 -8.95 -1.93 2.48
C SER A 302 -8.22 -0.59 2.54
N CYS A 303 -7.80 -0.03 1.40
CA CYS A 303 -7.25 1.32 1.36
C CYS A 303 -8.33 2.40 1.36
N ILE A 304 -9.58 2.06 1.73
CA ILE A 304 -10.42 3.06 2.37
C ILE A 304 -9.69 3.43 3.67
N LEU A 305 -8.90 4.50 3.61
CA LEU A 305 -8.52 5.37 4.73
C LEU A 305 -9.79 5.97 5.34
N GLY A 306 -10.75 5.13 5.69
CA GLY A 306 -11.90 5.47 6.48
C GLY A 306 -11.42 5.67 7.91
N PRO A 307 -12.22 6.30 8.76
CA PRO A 307 -11.97 6.30 10.19
C PRO A 307 -12.05 4.84 10.65
N HIS A 308 -10.93 4.12 10.63
CA HIS A 308 -10.83 2.84 11.31
C HIS A 308 -11.21 3.12 12.75
N ASN A 309 -12.35 2.59 13.19
CA ASN A 309 -12.71 2.58 14.58
C ASN A 309 -11.51 2.00 15.35
N SER A 310 -10.95 2.82 16.22
CA SER A 310 -9.85 2.51 17.09
C SER A 310 -10.29 1.51 18.16
N THR A 311 -10.65 0.30 17.77
CA THR A 311 -10.72 -0.82 18.71
C THR A 311 -9.30 -1.33 18.94
N SER A 312 -8.62 -0.63 19.85
CA SER A 312 -7.58 -1.16 20.72
C SER A 312 -6.55 -2.09 20.07
N LEU A 313 -5.78 -1.62 19.10
CA LEU A 313 -4.38 -2.02 19.08
C LEU A 313 -3.67 -1.08 20.06
N SER A 314 -3.37 -1.62 21.24
CA SER A 314 -2.46 -0.98 22.19
C SER A 314 -1.23 -0.53 21.41
N GLN A 315 -1.04 0.78 21.30
CA GLN A 315 0.27 1.37 20.99
C GLN A 315 1.21 0.93 22.11
N THR A 316 1.75 -0.28 22.00
CA THR A 316 2.97 -0.62 22.70
C THR A 316 4.02 0.33 22.18
N ASN A 317 4.49 1.21 23.06
CA ASN A 317 5.66 2.07 22.90
C ASN A 317 6.91 1.20 22.62
N ASP A 318 6.97 0.56 21.46
CA ASP A 318 8.14 -0.17 20.99
C ASP A 318 9.12 0.86 20.41
N SER A 319 9.77 1.56 21.36
CA SER A 319 10.87 2.51 21.13
C SER A 319 12.06 1.89 20.37
N GLU A 320 12.11 0.56 20.24
CA GLU A 320 13.19 -0.15 19.55
C GLU A 320 13.00 -0.26 18.03
N SER A 321 11.83 0.06 17.47
CA SER A 321 11.64 0.23 16.01
C SER A 321 12.20 1.56 15.46
N SER A 322 12.73 2.41 16.33
CA SER A 322 13.04 3.83 16.06
C SER A 322 14.21 4.08 15.10
N TYR A 323 15.14 3.11 14.93
CA TYR A 323 16.37 3.37 14.15
C TYR A 323 16.23 3.20 12.64
N LEU A 324 15.26 2.41 12.15
CA LEU A 324 14.97 2.23 10.72
C LEU A 324 13.73 3.00 10.25
N THR A 325 13.09 3.75 11.15
CA THR A 325 11.83 4.47 10.89
C THR A 325 11.94 5.99 10.62
N PRO A 326 13.11 6.65 10.40
CA PRO A 326 13.06 8.08 10.09
C PRO A 326 12.32 8.34 8.78
N PHE A 327 12.48 7.46 7.78
CA PHE A 327 11.81 7.57 6.49
C PHE A 327 10.33 7.25 6.56
N SER A 328 9.92 6.22 7.31
CA SER A 328 8.50 5.94 7.52
C SER A 328 7.84 7.07 8.32
N ARG A 329 8.48 7.61 9.36
CA ARG A 329 7.96 8.77 10.10
C ARG A 329 7.86 10.02 9.23
N LEU A 330 8.84 10.25 8.34
CA LEU A 330 8.80 11.37 7.41
C LEU A 330 7.63 11.22 6.43
N ARG A 331 7.48 10.03 5.82
CA ARG A 331 6.34 9.67 4.98
C ARG A 331 5.02 9.87 5.73
N ASP A 332 4.88 9.30 6.93
CA ASP A 332 3.64 9.38 7.72
C ASP A 332 3.32 10.83 8.07
N LYS A 333 4.32 11.65 8.42
CA LYS A 333 4.15 13.10 8.63
C LYS A 333 3.73 13.84 7.37
N LEU A 334 4.29 13.48 6.21
CA LEU A 334 3.91 14.08 4.93
C LEU A 334 2.46 13.72 4.59
N LEU A 335 2.12 12.43 4.66
CA LEU A 335 0.74 11.96 4.49
C LEU A 335 -0.20 12.63 5.47
N GLN A 336 0.19 12.79 6.74
CA GLN A 336 -0.61 13.48 7.75
C GLN A 336 -0.80 14.97 7.42
N SER A 337 0.26 15.65 6.99
CA SER A 337 0.20 17.06 6.60
C SER A 337 -0.71 17.29 5.39
N LEU A 338 -0.85 16.29 4.53
CA LEU A 338 -1.74 16.33 3.37
C LEU A 338 -3.19 15.91 3.72
N GLY A 339 -3.44 15.42 4.93
CA GLY A 339 -4.74 14.89 5.35
C GLY A 339 -5.01 13.45 4.94
N TRP A 340 -3.99 12.70 4.54
CA TRP A 340 -4.08 11.32 4.04
C TRP A 340 -3.60 10.26 5.04
N ALA A 341 -2.98 10.66 6.16
CA ALA A 341 -2.63 9.71 7.21
C ALA A 341 -3.84 9.44 8.13
N PRO A 342 -3.91 8.27 8.77
CA PRO A 342 -4.87 8.02 9.83
C PRO A 342 -4.78 9.14 10.86
N ILE A 343 -5.91 9.78 11.16
CA ILE A 343 -5.99 10.77 12.24
C ILE A 343 -5.51 10.03 13.50
N PRO A 344 -4.42 10.48 14.16
CA PRO A 344 -3.98 9.84 15.39
C PRO A 344 -5.18 9.86 16.33
N SER A 345 -5.56 8.68 16.82
CA SER A 345 -6.68 8.52 17.73
C SER A 345 -6.60 9.61 18.78
N VAL A 346 -7.62 10.48 18.84
CA VAL A 346 -7.78 11.45 19.93
C VAL A 346 -7.49 10.69 21.21
N PRO A 347 -6.50 11.10 22.03
CA PRO A 347 -6.12 10.35 23.20
C PRO A 347 -7.39 10.05 23.99
N GLU A 348 -7.57 8.79 24.40
CA GLU A 348 -8.81 8.29 24.99
C GLU A 348 -9.31 9.16 26.16
N LYS A 349 -8.38 9.87 26.80
CA LYS A 349 -8.59 10.88 27.84
C LYS A 349 -9.34 12.12 27.35
N GLU A 350 -8.99 12.66 26.19
CA GLU A 350 -9.63 13.83 25.59
C GLU A 350 -11.02 13.49 25.02
N THR A 351 -11.25 12.27 24.54
CA THR A 351 -12.61 11.76 24.25
C THR A 351 -13.46 11.55 25.50
N ARG A 352 -12.86 11.10 26.62
CA ARG A 352 -13.57 10.98 27.90
C ARG A 352 -13.91 12.35 28.48
N ASP A 353 -12.99 13.31 28.38
CA ASP A 353 -13.18 14.69 28.83
C ASP A 353 -14.23 15.41 27.95
N LEU A 354 -14.22 15.21 26.62
CA LEU A 354 -15.27 15.69 25.71
C LEU A 354 -16.64 15.07 26.00
N MET A 355 -16.72 13.75 26.25
CA MET A 355 -17.96 13.10 26.63
C MET A 355 -18.46 13.56 28.01
N GLN A 356 -17.53 13.89 28.92
CA GLN A 356 -17.85 14.42 30.24
C GLN A 356 -18.31 15.89 30.17
N GLU A 357 -17.70 16.73 29.34
CA GLU A 357 -18.15 18.10 29.06
C GLU A 357 -19.50 18.15 28.34
N LEU A 358 -19.73 17.26 27.36
CA LEU A 358 -21.03 17.11 26.69
C LEU A 358 -22.14 16.60 27.62
N SER A 359 -21.79 15.89 28.70
CA SER A 359 -22.75 15.45 29.72
C SER A 359 -23.16 16.55 30.72
N VAL A 360 -22.37 17.63 30.81
CA VAL A 360 -22.55 18.71 31.80
C VAL A 360 -23.12 19.99 31.16
N GLY A 361 -22.99 20.16 29.84
CA GLY A 361 -23.46 21.33 29.10
C GLY A 361 -24.86 21.21 28.51
N ASN A 362 -25.84 21.86 29.17
CA ASN A 362 -27.11 22.37 28.63
C ASN A 362 -28.30 21.40 28.34
N HIS A 363 -29.26 21.49 29.25
CA HIS A 363 -30.69 21.52 28.93
C HIS A 363 -31.03 22.72 28.01
N GLY A 364 -31.06 22.47 26.72
CA GLY A 364 -31.70 23.37 25.74
C GLY A 364 -32.50 22.52 24.78
N THR A 365 -33.81 22.45 24.98
CA THR A 365 -34.79 21.80 24.10
C THR A 365 -34.81 22.48 22.73
N ARG A 366 -33.85 22.12 21.87
CA ARG A 366 -33.92 22.39 20.44
C ARG A 366 -34.43 21.13 19.76
N THR A 367 -35.70 21.17 19.37
CA THR A 367 -36.34 20.22 18.47
C THR A 367 -35.64 20.28 17.10
N GLU A 368 -34.50 19.61 16.99
CA GLU A 368 -33.98 19.23 15.68
C GLU A 368 -34.90 18.17 15.11
N LYS A 369 -35.63 18.56 14.05
CA LYS A 369 -36.30 17.58 13.18
C LYS A 369 -35.22 16.59 12.73
N PRO A 370 -35.42 15.27 12.90
CA PRO A 370 -34.47 14.30 12.40
C PRO A 370 -34.38 14.49 10.88
N GLN A 371 -33.26 15.03 10.42
CA GLN A 371 -32.93 14.99 9.01
C GLN A 371 -32.80 13.52 8.64
N HIS A 372 -33.83 13.04 7.94
CA HIS A 372 -33.89 11.72 7.33
C HIS A 372 -32.75 11.60 6.32
N HIS A 373 -31.58 11.16 6.78
CA HIS A 373 -30.55 10.67 5.90
C HIS A 373 -31.06 9.36 5.29
N LYS A 374 -31.29 9.38 3.96
CA LYS A 374 -31.48 8.18 3.16
C LYS A 374 -30.29 7.27 3.45
N ALA A 375 -30.52 6.17 4.18
CA ALA A 375 -29.48 5.17 4.42
C ALA A 375 -29.21 4.47 3.08
N THR A 376 -28.24 4.98 2.34
CA THR A 376 -27.69 4.31 1.17
C THR A 376 -26.91 3.10 1.67
N ARG A 377 -27.32 1.89 1.26
CA ARG A 377 -26.58 0.66 1.54
C ARG A 377 -25.23 0.78 0.82
N HIS A 378 -24.16 1.06 1.56
CA HIS A 378 -22.82 1.15 0.99
C HIS A 378 -22.32 -0.26 0.68
N ARG A 379 -22.23 -0.57 -0.61
CA ARG A 379 -21.68 -1.81 -1.14
C ARG A 379 -20.15 -1.68 -1.19
N VAL A 380 -19.46 -2.36 -0.28
CA VAL A 380 -18.00 -2.41 -0.26
C VAL A 380 -17.53 -3.73 -0.87
N THR A 381 -17.07 -3.64 -2.12
CA THR A 381 -16.45 -4.73 -2.90
C THR A 381 -15.08 -4.29 -3.40
N GLU A 382 -14.28 -5.23 -3.89
CA GLU A 382 -12.99 -4.92 -4.51
C GLU A 382 -13.17 -3.91 -5.64
N LEU A 383 -14.16 -4.10 -6.51
CA LEU A 383 -14.45 -3.18 -7.61
C LEU A 383 -14.75 -1.75 -7.14
N SER A 384 -15.51 -1.60 -6.05
CA SER A 384 -15.89 -0.29 -5.50
C SER A 384 -14.71 0.43 -4.79
N THR A 385 -13.80 -0.35 -4.18
CA THR A 385 -12.65 0.17 -3.43
C THR A 385 -11.40 0.33 -4.28
N LEU A 386 -11.35 -0.34 -5.42
CA LEU A 386 -10.19 -0.37 -6.32
C LEU A 386 -9.66 1.02 -6.68
N PRO A 387 -10.48 2.02 -7.06
CA PRO A 387 -9.94 3.32 -7.44
C PRO A 387 -9.27 4.05 -6.27
N SER A 388 -9.85 4.00 -5.06
CA SER A 388 -9.21 4.58 -3.88
C SER A 388 -7.92 3.84 -3.54
N ASN A 389 -7.91 2.51 -3.68
CA ASN A 389 -6.75 1.67 -3.42
C ASN A 389 -5.59 1.99 -4.35
N LEU A 390 -5.85 2.02 -5.66
CA LEU A 390 -4.86 2.36 -6.67
C LEU A 390 -4.33 3.79 -6.49
N LEU A 391 -5.19 4.75 -6.15
CA LEU A 391 -4.76 6.14 -5.90
C LEU A 391 -3.82 6.21 -4.69
N ALA A 392 -4.20 5.57 -3.59
CA ALA A 392 -3.39 5.52 -2.38
C ALA A 392 -2.02 4.88 -2.65
N LEU A 393 -2.00 3.77 -3.41
CA LEU A 393 -0.76 3.09 -3.81
C LEU A 393 0.12 3.99 -4.71
N ASN A 394 -0.47 4.71 -5.66
CA ASN A 394 0.27 5.62 -6.55
C ASN A 394 0.89 6.79 -5.77
N LEU A 395 0.13 7.41 -4.86
CA LEU A 395 0.64 8.47 -3.99
C LEU A 395 1.76 7.93 -3.09
N ASP A 396 1.57 6.74 -2.53
CA ASP A 396 2.56 6.13 -1.69
C ASP A 396 3.89 5.88 -2.42
N TYR A 397 3.78 5.31 -3.63
CA TYR A 397 4.92 5.07 -4.50
C TYR A 397 5.64 6.37 -4.87
N LEU A 398 4.90 7.45 -5.15
CA LEU A 398 5.47 8.76 -5.42
C LEU A 398 6.27 9.29 -4.22
N PHE A 399 5.68 9.26 -3.01
CA PHE A 399 6.38 9.71 -1.80
C PHE A 399 7.62 8.89 -1.52
N TRP A 400 7.53 7.57 -1.64
CA TRP A 400 8.70 6.69 -1.48
C TRP A 400 9.79 6.98 -2.51
N SER A 401 9.41 7.22 -3.76
CA SER A 401 10.35 7.57 -4.82
C SER A 401 11.07 8.89 -4.54
N ILE A 402 10.35 9.90 -4.05
CA ILE A 402 10.95 11.20 -3.67
C ILE A 402 11.87 11.05 -2.45
N ILE A 403 11.43 10.33 -1.43
CA ILE A 403 12.16 10.15 -0.18
C ILE A 403 13.46 9.35 -0.39
N LEU A 404 13.40 8.28 -1.19
CA LEU A 404 14.55 7.42 -1.46
C LEU A 404 15.44 7.93 -2.59
N LEU A 405 15.01 8.95 -3.35
CA LEU A 405 15.73 9.50 -4.49
C LEU A 405 17.22 9.77 -4.22
N PRO A 406 17.63 10.35 -3.07
CA PRO A 406 19.04 10.61 -2.79
C PRO A 406 19.84 9.31 -2.61
N ILE A 407 19.28 8.32 -1.93
CA ILE A 407 19.95 7.03 -1.70
C ILE A 407 20.04 6.25 -3.00
N ASP A 408 18.98 6.25 -3.80
CA ASP A 408 18.95 5.62 -5.12
C ASP A 408 19.98 6.26 -6.06
N THR A 409 20.09 7.59 -6.05
CA THR A 409 21.12 8.31 -6.83
C THR A 409 22.53 7.92 -6.40
N LEU A 410 22.81 7.88 -5.09
CA LEU A 410 24.11 7.45 -4.57
C LEU A 410 24.43 5.99 -4.91
N HIS A 411 23.42 5.12 -4.83
CA HIS A 411 23.54 3.72 -5.23
C HIS A 411 23.90 3.59 -6.71
N LEU A 412 23.18 4.30 -7.59
CA LEU A 412 23.40 4.24 -9.04
C LEU A 412 24.74 4.85 -9.44
N ASP A 413 25.14 5.98 -8.83
CA ASP A 413 26.45 6.59 -9.04
C ASP A 413 27.58 5.65 -8.60
N SER A 414 27.44 5.05 -7.42
CA SER A 414 28.40 4.08 -6.87
C SER A 414 28.50 2.84 -7.76
N LEU A 415 27.36 2.29 -8.20
CA LEU A 415 27.27 1.15 -9.10
C LEU A 415 27.94 1.44 -10.46
N SER A 416 27.63 2.59 -11.05
CA SER A 416 28.16 3.04 -12.35
C SER A 416 29.67 3.29 -12.28
N SER A 417 30.14 4.00 -11.25
CA SER A 417 31.55 4.30 -11.04
C SER A 417 32.36 3.02 -10.82
N ALA A 418 31.88 2.15 -9.94
CA ALA A 418 32.57 0.91 -9.63
C ALA A 418 32.61 -0.05 -10.83
N PHE A 419 31.51 -0.17 -11.58
CA PHE A 419 31.51 -0.91 -12.85
C PHE A 419 32.52 -0.35 -13.85
N SER A 420 32.58 0.98 -13.99
CA SER A 420 33.50 1.65 -14.93
C SER A 420 34.98 1.47 -14.56
N SER A 421 35.29 1.45 -13.25
CA SER A 421 36.63 1.21 -12.74
C SER A 421 37.09 -0.26 -12.88
N SER A 422 36.16 -1.21 -12.94
CA SER A 422 36.48 -2.63 -13.01
C SER A 422 36.80 -3.07 -14.44
N SER A 423 38.06 -3.36 -14.71
CA SER A 423 38.50 -3.90 -16.01
C SER A 423 37.83 -5.25 -16.33
N MET A 424 37.69 -6.13 -15.33
CA MET A 424 37.05 -7.45 -15.48
C MET A 424 35.56 -7.37 -15.79
N ALA A 425 34.87 -6.36 -15.24
CA ALA A 425 33.44 -6.15 -15.52
C ALA A 425 33.21 -5.70 -16.97
N ARG A 426 34.13 -4.91 -17.53
CA ARG A 426 34.04 -4.42 -18.93
C ARG A 426 34.46 -5.46 -19.96
N THR A 427 35.37 -6.38 -19.63
CA THR A 427 35.81 -7.43 -20.57
C THR A 427 34.86 -8.61 -20.65
N SER A 428 34.06 -8.85 -19.60
CA SER A 428 33.13 -9.98 -19.53
C SER A 428 31.79 -9.75 -20.24
N VAL A 429 31.50 -8.52 -20.67
CA VAL A 429 30.20 -8.14 -21.22
C VAL A 429 30.38 -7.19 -22.40
N GLU A 430 29.61 -7.40 -23.48
CA GLU A 430 29.56 -6.44 -24.60
C GLU A 430 29.16 -5.05 -24.08
N LEU A 431 29.97 -4.02 -24.37
CA LEU A 431 29.64 -2.64 -24.03
C LEU A 431 28.26 -2.29 -24.61
N GLY A 432 27.39 -1.74 -23.77
CA GLY A 432 26.16 -1.15 -24.25
C GLY A 432 26.47 0.03 -25.17
N ARG A 433 25.72 0.17 -26.27
CA ARG A 433 25.56 1.48 -26.90
C ARG A 433 24.58 2.23 -26.03
N SER A 434 25.08 3.02 -25.08
CA SER A 434 24.27 4.11 -24.53
C SER A 434 23.72 4.89 -25.72
N ALA A 435 22.41 5.10 -25.80
CA ALA A 435 21.81 5.98 -26.80
C ALA A 435 22.55 7.32 -26.69
N GLY A 436 23.35 7.62 -27.72
CA GLY A 436 24.54 8.44 -27.59
C GLY A 436 24.27 9.80 -27.01
N LEU A 437 24.79 10.06 -25.81
CA LEU A 437 24.94 11.42 -25.31
C LEU A 437 26.33 11.59 -24.69
N PRO A 438 27.06 12.64 -25.09
CA PRO A 438 28.36 12.93 -24.53
C PRO A 438 28.24 13.30 -23.05
N VAL A 439 29.17 12.76 -22.25
CA VAL A 439 29.28 13.03 -20.81
C VAL A 439 29.96 14.39 -20.64
N PHE A 440 29.17 15.42 -20.35
CA PHE A 440 29.68 16.75 -20.01
C PHE A 440 29.37 17.12 -18.56
N ALA A 441 30.15 18.06 -18.02
CA ALA A 441 30.00 18.55 -16.64
C ALA A 441 28.64 19.24 -16.47
N THR A 442 27.69 18.52 -15.88
CA THR A 442 26.32 19.02 -15.68
C THR A 442 26.23 19.96 -14.48
N SER A 443 25.45 21.04 -14.59
CA SER A 443 25.00 21.76 -13.39
C SER A 443 24.07 20.85 -12.57
N ARG A 444 24.32 20.72 -11.26
CA ARG A 444 23.51 19.87 -10.36
C ARG A 444 22.03 20.25 -10.41
N MET A 445 21.74 21.54 -10.50
CA MET A 445 20.37 22.07 -10.57
C MET A 445 19.65 21.66 -11.86
N ALA A 446 20.32 21.71 -13.03
CA ALA A 446 19.71 21.27 -14.28
C ALA A 446 19.37 19.77 -14.25
N ARG A 447 20.25 18.96 -13.65
CA ARG A 447 20.01 17.52 -13.46
C ARG A 447 18.80 17.29 -12.55
N MET A 448 18.73 17.96 -11.40
CA MET A 448 17.61 17.85 -10.47
C MET A 448 16.28 18.24 -11.11
N ASN A 449 16.26 19.31 -11.93
CA ASN A 449 15.04 19.73 -12.64
C ASN A 449 14.56 18.63 -13.60
N LYS A 450 15.47 18.00 -14.37
CA LYS A 450 15.11 16.90 -15.28
C LYS A 450 14.64 15.65 -14.55
N ILE A 451 15.24 15.33 -13.40
CA ILE A 451 14.78 14.22 -12.55
C ILE A 451 13.36 14.52 -12.04
N GLY A 452 13.10 15.76 -11.59
CA GLY A 452 11.78 16.21 -11.17
C GLY A 452 10.73 16.11 -12.29
N LEU A 453 11.07 16.55 -13.50
CA LEU A 453 10.20 16.40 -14.69
C LEU A 453 9.94 14.92 -15.04
N CYS A 454 10.95 14.07 -14.89
CA CYS A 454 10.80 12.63 -15.10
C CYS A 454 9.84 11.99 -14.07
N LEU A 455 9.96 12.36 -12.79
CA LEU A 455 9.04 11.92 -11.74
C LEU A 455 7.62 12.45 -11.97
N ALA A 456 7.47 13.69 -12.43
CA ALA A 456 6.16 14.26 -12.77
C ALA A 456 5.51 13.50 -13.95
N LEU A 457 6.30 13.11 -14.95
CA LEU A 457 5.83 12.31 -16.08
C LEU A 457 5.41 10.90 -15.64
N GLU A 458 6.21 10.25 -14.79
CA GLU A 458 5.89 8.96 -14.18
C GLU A 458 4.56 9.02 -13.41
N PHE A 459 4.39 10.02 -12.53
CA PHE A 459 3.14 10.23 -11.81
C PHE A 459 1.96 10.53 -12.73
N THR A 460 2.18 11.25 -13.83
CA THR A 460 1.14 11.54 -14.84
C THR A 460 0.67 10.25 -15.52
N LEU A 461 1.59 9.34 -15.85
CA LEU A 461 1.23 8.03 -16.40
C LEU A 461 0.50 7.16 -15.38
N ASP A 462 0.96 7.13 -14.13
CA ASP A 462 0.28 6.42 -13.03
C ASP A 462 -1.15 6.94 -12.84
N THR A 463 -1.33 8.27 -12.92
CA THR A 463 -2.65 8.92 -12.85
C THR A 463 -3.52 8.59 -14.06
N ALA A 464 -2.93 8.49 -15.26
CA ALA A 464 -3.66 8.09 -16.46
C ALA A 464 -4.13 6.63 -16.39
N VAL A 465 -3.27 5.71 -15.92
CA VAL A 465 -3.63 4.31 -15.68
C VAL A 465 -4.73 4.19 -14.62
N TRP A 466 -4.59 4.92 -13.52
CA TRP A 466 -5.63 5.02 -12.49
C TRP A 466 -6.95 5.53 -13.06
N GLY A 467 -6.94 6.60 -13.86
CA GLY A 467 -8.13 7.17 -14.48
C GLY A 467 -8.81 6.16 -15.41
N GLY A 468 -8.03 5.41 -16.19
CA GLY A 468 -8.54 4.30 -17.01
C GLY A 468 -9.19 3.20 -16.18
N ALA A 469 -8.54 2.76 -15.10
CA ALA A 469 -9.09 1.76 -14.18
C ALA A 469 -10.38 2.25 -13.49
N PHE A 470 -10.43 3.52 -13.07
CA PHE A 470 -11.62 4.14 -12.48
C PHE A 470 -12.80 4.16 -13.45
N LEU A 471 -12.59 4.61 -14.69
CA LEU A 471 -13.63 4.64 -15.71
C LEU A 471 -14.12 3.22 -16.04
N TRP A 472 -13.21 2.25 -16.09
CA TRP A 472 -13.57 0.86 -16.34
C TRP A 472 -14.36 0.25 -15.17
N ALA A 473 -13.91 0.46 -13.93
CA ALA A 473 -14.62 0.00 -12.74
C ALA A 473 -16.02 0.61 -12.66
N ARG A 474 -16.14 1.92 -12.90
CA ARG A 474 -17.44 2.60 -12.96
C ARG A 474 -18.32 2.04 -14.09
N TYR A 475 -17.77 1.84 -15.28
CA TYR A 475 -18.52 1.29 -16.41
C TYR A 475 -19.06 -0.10 -16.07
N VAL A 476 -18.24 -1.00 -15.52
CA VAL A 476 -18.66 -2.35 -15.12
C VAL A 476 -19.69 -2.28 -14.00
N GLY A 477 -19.43 -1.47 -12.97
CA GLY A 477 -20.33 -1.27 -11.84
C GLY A 477 -21.73 -0.79 -12.25
N VAL A 478 -21.81 0.20 -13.15
CA VAL A 478 -23.09 0.74 -13.64
C VAL A 478 -23.77 -0.22 -14.64
N SER A 479 -23.02 -0.77 -15.60
CA SER A 479 -23.60 -1.56 -16.70
C SER A 479 -23.98 -2.99 -16.31
N ARG A 480 -23.25 -3.61 -15.36
CA ARG A 480 -23.43 -5.02 -14.99
C ARG A 480 -23.94 -5.22 -13.58
N TYR A 481 -23.61 -4.31 -12.67
CA TYR A 481 -23.91 -4.46 -11.25
C TYR A 481 -24.83 -3.36 -10.68
N PHE A 482 -25.41 -2.55 -11.58
CA PHE A 482 -26.48 -1.61 -11.28
C PHE A 482 -26.15 -0.61 -10.16
N TRP A 483 -24.89 -0.15 -10.04
CA TRP A 483 -24.48 0.82 -9.00
C TRP A 483 -25.38 2.07 -8.90
N ASP A 484 -26.03 2.47 -10.00
CA ASP A 484 -26.92 3.64 -10.04
C ASP A 484 -28.40 3.29 -9.71
N ARG A 485 -28.76 2.02 -9.51
CA ARG A 485 -30.15 1.53 -9.41
C ARG A 485 -30.44 0.63 -8.20
N THR A 486 -29.47 0.42 -7.32
CA THR A 486 -29.60 -0.38 -6.08
C THR A 486 -29.93 0.45 -4.85
#